data_AF-A0A336JUB5-F1
#
_entry.id   AF-A0A336JUB5-F1
#
_cell.length_a   1.000
_cell.length_b   1.000
_cell.length_c   1.000
_cell.angle_alpha   90.00
_cell.angle_beta   90.00
_cell.angle_gamma   90.00
#
_symmetry.space_group_name_H-M   'P 1'
#
loop_
_entity.id
_entity.type
_entity.pdbx_description
1 polymer ?
#
loop_
_entity_poly.entity_id
_entity_poly.type
_entity_poly.pdbx_seq_one_letter_code
_entity_poly.pdbx_strand_id
1 'polypeptide(L)'
;MLASASSCVNDTLKTSVSLPRFRFADANERTAFGPAQHIRAVHPANQRGTRLRRGFVIWGQGVRWRDGAGREYNWKQWSSRLVNAEVEAESLIASGHQGTVNQLYFSMQSFRKPNSRKTWNLAALGCCFVDLDYKARSRWNGKDPLVVLRAALAALDDASIPPPSFAMDSGNGIHAVWLHDLLPPTAIRRWNLVQERLVQALQSFGADPAAKDASRVLRLAGSWNPKAKNGRGHVHLIWIQGAELAKPYRYEFDSMADEILPMRRAEIRSLRAERAKRRATSKTGRKSAVRRDSASYAETILEDLERLRMHRYSSAFGRLPVGQRDTWLFVASMALSWVTPAAALEGQIVALACEVSGWSEREARSRMGSIIRRAKDAAAGKSVEFEGRELDPRYRMKAETIVRWLSISNEEMQAAGLRVLLDASSRRIRNVEACRARRLKNGATSHETKRAERIKLGKRALWLVRDGLTRKQVATEIGVSEGLIGKAIEEVRRTMTSTSQNASNTEAITIRHVYGGYSPPKGGMPVPGGTGCSHPARQNQKRHIDPSDGGTALRQPKTLAALGSETDLRPPTAAKQPPTGQQMDVKQNLSCSSSRTDRGDGRRVLDASTTESTWMPPRFLRRTG
;
A
#
# COMPACT_ATOMS: atom_id res chain seq x y z
N MET A 1 -64.63 -35.51 11.66
CA MET A 1 -64.32 -36.31 12.88
C MET A 1 -62.85 -36.70 12.75
N LEU A 2 -61.95 -36.10 13.53
CA LEU A 2 -61.70 -36.25 14.99
C LEU A 2 -60.58 -37.27 15.22
N ALA A 3 -59.70 -36.98 16.19
CA ALA A 3 -58.41 -37.64 16.34
C ALA A 3 -58.19 -38.20 17.76
N SER A 4 -57.38 -39.24 17.85
CA SER A 4 -56.61 -39.65 19.04
C SER A 4 -55.40 -40.43 18.52
N ALA A 5 -54.13 -40.10 18.76
CA ALA A 5 -53.44 -39.69 19.99
C ALA A 5 -53.15 -40.87 20.94
N SER A 6 -51.94 -41.41 20.86
CA SER A 6 -51.30 -42.18 21.94
C SER A 6 -49.79 -42.12 21.77
N SER A 7 -49.10 -41.57 22.77
CA SER A 7 -47.66 -41.41 22.82
C SER A 7 -47.01 -42.54 23.61
N CYS A 8 -46.02 -43.23 23.03
CA CYS A 8 -45.05 -44.03 23.79
C CYS A 8 -43.71 -43.29 23.79
N VAL A 9 -43.50 -42.44 24.81
CA VAL A 9 -42.17 -41.89 25.11
C VAL A 9 -41.32 -43.03 25.67
N ASN A 10 -40.12 -43.21 25.14
CA ASN A 10 -39.03 -43.85 25.86
C ASN A 10 -37.72 -43.21 25.41
N ASP A 11 -36.96 -42.70 26.37
CA ASP A 11 -35.79 -41.89 26.08
C ASP A 11 -34.65 -42.71 25.49
N THR A 12 -34.13 -42.25 24.35
CA THR A 12 -32.72 -42.46 24.03
C THR A 12 -32.21 -41.21 23.33
N LEU A 13 -31.94 -40.17 24.13
CA LEU A 13 -31.25 -38.94 23.72
C LEU A 13 -29.82 -39.24 23.26
N LYS A 14 -29.68 -39.83 22.06
CA LYS A 14 -28.42 -39.88 21.33
C LYS A 14 -28.10 -38.45 20.93
N THR A 15 -27.17 -37.85 21.67
CA THR A 15 -26.69 -36.48 21.56
C THR A 15 -26.07 -36.20 20.19
N SER A 16 -26.92 -35.91 19.20
CA SER A 16 -26.53 -35.26 17.95
C SER A 16 -26.20 -33.79 18.22
N VAL A 17 -25.14 -33.55 19.01
CA VAL A 17 -24.52 -32.24 19.12
C VAL A 17 -23.91 -31.95 17.75
N SER A 18 -24.69 -31.32 16.89
CA SER A 18 -24.22 -30.77 15.63
C SER A 18 -23.23 -29.67 15.97
N LEU A 19 -21.95 -30.03 16.10
CA LEU A 19 -20.86 -29.11 16.36
C LEU A 19 -21.00 -27.91 15.40
N PRO A 20 -20.79 -26.68 15.87
CA PRO A 20 -20.96 -25.50 15.04
C PRO A 20 -20.12 -25.65 13.76
N ARG A 21 -20.66 -25.16 12.63
CA ARG A 21 -20.04 -25.29 11.29
C ARG A 21 -18.60 -24.79 11.22
N PHE A 22 -18.16 -24.06 12.24
CA PHE A 22 -16.78 -23.68 12.52
C PHE A 22 -16.54 -23.73 14.04
N ARG A 23 -15.33 -24.10 14.48
CA ARG A 23 -14.95 -24.18 15.89
C ARG A 23 -13.45 -23.97 16.12
N PHE A 24 -13.09 -23.61 17.35
CA PHE A 24 -11.72 -23.76 17.85
C PHE A 24 -11.44 -25.25 18.11
N ALA A 25 -10.24 -25.71 17.76
CA ALA A 25 -9.86 -27.11 17.91
C ALA A 25 -9.60 -27.47 19.39
N ASP A 26 -10.17 -28.59 19.85
CA ASP A 26 -9.89 -29.15 21.18
C ASP A 26 -8.55 -29.92 21.25
N ALA A 27 -8.19 -30.46 22.41
CA ALA A 27 -6.91 -31.17 22.60
C ALA A 27 -6.77 -32.46 21.76
N ASN A 28 -7.88 -33.14 21.49
CA ASN A 28 -7.92 -34.35 20.67
C ASN A 28 -7.81 -33.98 19.19
N GLU A 29 -8.55 -32.96 18.75
CA GLU A 29 -8.51 -32.46 17.36
C GLU A 29 -7.12 -31.89 16.99
N ARG A 30 -6.46 -31.21 17.94
CA ARG A 30 -5.06 -30.74 17.81
C ARG A 30 -4.06 -31.85 17.54
N THR A 31 -4.33 -33.03 18.11
CA THR A 31 -3.45 -34.20 18.04
C THR A 31 -3.79 -35.06 16.80
N ALA A 32 -5.08 -35.19 16.47
CA ALA A 32 -5.56 -35.96 15.34
C ALA A 32 -5.41 -35.24 13.98
N PHE A 33 -5.27 -33.91 13.94
CA PHE A 33 -4.91 -33.17 12.72
C PHE A 33 -3.40 -33.20 12.46
N GLY A 34 -2.90 -34.41 12.19
CA GLY A 34 -1.50 -34.70 11.95
C GLY A 34 -0.99 -34.26 10.56
N PRO A 35 0.25 -34.66 10.21
CA PRO A 35 0.91 -34.24 8.97
C PRO A 35 0.16 -34.69 7.70
N ALA A 36 -0.33 -35.93 7.65
CA ALA A 36 -1.11 -36.43 6.51
C ALA A 36 -2.46 -35.71 6.36
N GLN A 37 -3.15 -35.42 7.46
CA GLN A 37 -4.42 -34.67 7.47
C GLN A 37 -4.21 -33.26 6.90
N HIS A 38 -3.12 -32.59 7.29
CA HIS A 38 -2.76 -31.26 6.76
C HIS A 38 -2.42 -31.32 5.26
N ILE A 39 -1.66 -32.32 4.81
CA ILE A 39 -1.38 -32.53 3.37
C ILE A 39 -2.68 -32.80 2.60
N ARG A 40 -3.53 -33.71 3.07
CA ARG A 40 -4.80 -34.10 2.43
C ARG A 40 -5.79 -32.94 2.35
N ALA A 41 -5.80 -32.07 3.36
CA ALA A 41 -6.61 -30.85 3.37
C ALA A 41 -6.17 -29.88 2.27
N VAL A 42 -4.86 -29.62 2.10
CA VAL A 42 -4.35 -28.67 1.10
C VAL A 42 -4.30 -29.26 -0.31
N HIS A 43 -3.94 -30.54 -0.43
CA HIS A 43 -3.74 -31.29 -1.68
C HIS A 43 -4.76 -32.44 -1.80
N PRO A 44 -6.06 -32.15 -1.97
CA PRO A 44 -7.11 -33.16 -1.94
C PRO A 44 -7.01 -34.18 -3.08
N ALA A 45 -7.55 -35.37 -2.83
CA ALA A 45 -7.82 -36.34 -3.89
C ALA A 45 -8.78 -35.75 -4.94
N ASN A 46 -8.40 -35.81 -6.21
CA ASN A 46 -9.26 -35.35 -7.30
C ASN A 46 -10.40 -36.33 -7.56
N GLN A 47 -11.62 -35.91 -7.22
CA GLN A 47 -12.86 -36.66 -7.45
C GLN A 47 -13.61 -36.24 -8.73
N ARG A 48 -13.20 -35.17 -9.42
CA ARG A 48 -13.99 -34.55 -10.52
C ARG A 48 -13.42 -34.76 -11.93
N GLY A 49 -12.60 -35.79 -12.15
CA GLY A 49 -12.15 -36.23 -13.49
C GLY A 49 -11.22 -35.29 -14.27
N THR A 50 -11.10 -34.02 -13.88
CA THR A 50 -10.15 -33.07 -14.51
C THR A 50 -8.72 -33.60 -14.36
N ARG A 51 -7.87 -33.51 -15.39
CA ARG A 51 -6.55 -34.20 -15.42
C ARG A 51 -5.47 -33.60 -14.49
N LEU A 52 -5.86 -32.84 -13.46
CA LEU A 52 -4.99 -32.04 -12.59
C LEU A 52 -4.31 -32.81 -11.44
N ARG A 53 -4.66 -34.07 -11.14
CA ARG A 53 -4.07 -34.87 -10.03
C ARG A 53 -2.64 -35.38 -10.30
N ARG A 54 -1.87 -34.71 -11.16
CA ARG A 54 -0.48 -35.04 -11.48
C ARG A 54 0.42 -33.86 -11.13
N GLY A 55 1.41 -34.11 -10.28
CA GLY A 55 2.37 -33.09 -9.88
C GLY A 55 3.17 -33.49 -8.65
N PHE A 56 3.91 -32.52 -8.12
CA PHE A 56 4.83 -32.64 -7.01
C PHE A 56 4.43 -31.66 -5.90
N VAL A 57 4.56 -32.11 -4.65
CA VAL A 57 4.66 -31.23 -3.48
C VAL A 57 6.14 -30.87 -3.33
N ILE A 58 6.45 -29.60 -3.05
CA ILE A 58 7.83 -29.18 -2.77
C ILE A 58 7.98 -29.02 -1.26
N TRP A 59 8.93 -29.76 -0.69
CA TRP A 59 9.27 -29.74 0.71
C TRP A 59 10.40 -28.76 1.00
N GLY A 60 10.43 -28.25 2.22
CA GLY A 60 11.49 -27.41 2.73
C GLY A 60 11.85 -27.77 4.16
N GLN A 61 13.12 -27.67 4.51
CA GLN A 61 13.57 -27.81 5.89
C GLN A 61 14.57 -26.72 6.26
N GLY A 62 14.32 -26.04 7.38
CA GLY A 62 15.23 -25.07 7.97
C GLY A 62 16.37 -25.75 8.73
N VAL A 63 17.36 -26.27 8.02
CA VAL A 63 18.58 -26.89 8.58
C VAL A 63 19.82 -26.28 7.95
N ARG A 64 20.92 -26.19 8.72
CA ARG A 64 22.24 -25.98 8.14
C ARG A 64 22.72 -27.31 7.56
N TRP A 65 23.16 -27.29 6.31
CA TRP A 65 23.78 -28.44 5.65
C TRP A 65 24.86 -27.94 4.69
N ARG A 66 25.80 -28.82 4.32
CA ARG A 66 26.83 -28.53 3.32
C ARG A 66 26.65 -29.43 2.10
N ASP A 67 26.88 -28.88 0.92
CA ASP A 67 26.89 -29.67 -0.31
C ASP A 67 28.25 -30.37 -0.53
N GLY A 68 28.35 -31.19 -1.58
CA GLY A 68 29.59 -31.88 -1.96
C GLY A 68 30.74 -30.96 -2.39
N ALA A 69 30.52 -29.65 -2.48
CA ALA A 69 31.54 -28.63 -2.69
C ALA A 69 31.85 -27.83 -1.39
N GLY A 70 31.40 -28.33 -0.23
CA GLY A 70 31.62 -27.74 1.09
C GLY A 70 30.81 -26.46 1.39
N ARG A 71 29.94 -26.03 0.47
CA ARG A 71 29.18 -24.77 0.58
C ARG A 71 28.04 -24.93 1.58
N GLU A 72 27.94 -24.03 2.55
CA GLU A 72 26.94 -24.09 3.61
C GLU A 72 25.62 -23.41 3.22
N TYR A 73 24.51 -24.09 3.47
CA TYR A 73 23.16 -23.67 3.15
C TYR A 73 22.23 -23.80 4.36
N ASN A 74 21.41 -22.76 4.59
CA ASN A 74 20.51 -22.67 5.76
C ASN A 74 19.10 -23.25 5.49
N TRP A 75 18.94 -23.90 4.33
CA TRP A 75 17.66 -24.37 3.81
C TRP A 75 17.88 -25.58 2.90
N LYS A 76 17.23 -26.70 3.21
CA LYS A 76 17.16 -27.89 2.36
C LYS A 76 15.84 -27.87 1.61
N GLN A 77 15.83 -28.22 0.32
CA GLN A 77 14.61 -28.31 -0.49
C GLN A 77 14.64 -29.58 -1.35
N TRP A 78 13.54 -30.31 -1.36
CA TRP A 78 13.34 -31.48 -2.22
C TRP A 78 11.87 -31.56 -2.64
N SER A 79 11.46 -32.63 -3.31
CA SER A 79 10.07 -32.82 -3.73
C SER A 79 9.74 -34.27 -3.99
N SER A 80 8.46 -34.61 -3.85
CA SER A 80 7.93 -35.93 -4.16
C SER A 80 6.64 -35.84 -4.97
N ARG A 81 6.22 -36.97 -5.54
CA ARG A 81 4.95 -37.07 -6.26
C ARG A 81 3.81 -36.89 -5.26
N LEU A 82 2.80 -36.10 -5.62
CA LEU A 82 1.66 -35.76 -4.76
C LEU A 82 0.88 -36.99 -4.24
N VAL A 83 0.97 -38.14 -4.93
CA VAL A 83 0.43 -39.44 -4.49
C VAL A 83 1.14 -40.07 -3.29
N ASN A 84 2.40 -39.71 -3.02
CA ASN A 84 3.20 -40.22 -1.89
C ASN A 84 3.28 -39.21 -0.73
N ALA A 85 2.79 -37.99 -0.93
CA ALA A 85 3.08 -36.85 -0.05
C ALA A 85 2.49 -36.99 1.37
N GLU A 86 1.40 -37.74 1.55
CA GLU A 86 0.83 -38.02 2.88
C GLU A 86 1.74 -38.93 3.70
N VAL A 87 2.18 -40.06 3.11
CA VAL A 87 3.09 -41.04 3.73
C VAL A 87 4.46 -40.43 4.03
N GLU A 88 4.97 -39.59 3.14
CA GLU A 88 6.22 -38.86 3.39
C GLU A 88 6.06 -37.85 4.53
N ALA A 89 4.90 -37.18 4.66
CA ALA A 89 4.64 -36.26 5.76
C ALA A 89 4.66 -36.96 7.12
N GLU A 90 4.07 -38.15 7.20
CA GLU A 90 4.10 -39.01 8.40
C GLU A 90 5.52 -39.51 8.67
N SER A 91 6.22 -40.03 7.66
CA SER A 91 7.61 -40.50 7.76
C SER A 91 8.57 -39.39 8.22
N LEU A 92 8.40 -38.15 7.75
CA LEU A 92 9.19 -36.98 8.15
C LEU A 92 8.95 -36.59 9.62
N ILE A 93 7.74 -36.79 10.17
CA ILE A 93 7.48 -36.54 11.59
C ILE A 93 7.94 -37.73 12.45
N ALA A 94 7.67 -38.97 12.03
CA ALA A 94 7.98 -40.19 12.78
C ALA A 94 9.48 -40.50 12.86
N SER A 95 10.27 -40.16 11.83
CA SER A 95 11.75 -40.20 11.91
C SER A 95 12.34 -39.11 12.82
N GLY A 96 11.51 -38.18 13.28
CA GLY A 96 11.84 -37.14 14.25
C GLY A 96 12.05 -37.67 15.65
N HIS A 97 13.31 -37.92 16.01
CA HIS A 97 13.70 -37.99 17.42
C HIS A 97 13.36 -36.64 18.08
N GLN A 98 12.91 -36.69 19.34
CA GLN A 98 12.43 -35.50 20.06
C GLN A 98 13.52 -34.41 20.07
N GLY A 99 13.22 -33.29 19.40
CA GLY A 99 14.09 -32.12 19.32
C GLY A 99 14.99 -31.99 18.07
N THR A 100 15.03 -32.95 17.14
CA THR A 100 15.91 -32.85 15.95
C THR A 100 15.20 -32.55 14.61
N VAL A 101 14.02 -33.12 14.33
CA VAL A 101 13.28 -32.83 13.07
C VAL A 101 12.45 -31.55 13.19
N ASN A 102 13.20 -30.46 13.26
CA ASN A 102 12.69 -29.09 13.35
C ASN A 102 12.47 -28.49 11.96
N GLN A 103 11.58 -27.49 11.90
CA GLN A 103 11.42 -26.57 10.76
C GLN A 103 11.08 -27.24 9.42
N LEU A 104 10.11 -28.16 9.40
CA LEU A 104 9.54 -28.71 8.16
C LEU A 104 8.49 -27.77 7.56
N TYR A 105 8.50 -27.67 6.23
CA TYR A 105 7.56 -26.89 5.42
C TYR A 105 7.16 -27.67 4.16
N PHE A 106 5.98 -27.39 3.62
CA PHE A 106 5.50 -27.92 2.35
C PHE A 106 4.83 -26.82 1.51
N SER A 107 4.77 -27.01 0.19
CA SER A 107 4.16 -26.02 -0.70
C SER A 107 2.64 -26.05 -0.63
N MET A 108 2.02 -24.87 -0.53
CA MET A 108 0.55 -24.74 -0.44
C MET A 108 -0.17 -25.00 -1.78
N GLN A 109 0.59 -25.12 -2.87
CA GLN A 109 0.12 -25.44 -4.22
C GLN A 109 1.00 -26.55 -4.82
N SER A 110 0.54 -27.19 -5.89
CA SER A 110 1.23 -28.30 -6.55
C SER A 110 1.99 -27.87 -7.81
N PHE A 111 3.06 -28.60 -8.17
CA PHE A 111 3.98 -28.23 -9.26
C PHE A 111 4.12 -29.33 -10.32
N ARG A 112 4.36 -28.95 -11.58
CA ARG A 112 4.41 -29.89 -12.73
C ARG A 112 5.71 -30.70 -12.75
N LYS A 113 6.84 -30.02 -12.52
CA LYS A 113 8.19 -30.60 -12.42
C LYS A 113 8.69 -30.56 -10.97
N PRO A 114 9.55 -31.51 -10.55
CA PRO A 114 10.15 -31.50 -9.22
C PRO A 114 11.04 -30.27 -8.97
N ASN A 115 11.34 -30.02 -7.70
CA ASN A 115 12.36 -29.10 -7.17
C ASN A 115 12.26 -27.61 -7.58
N SER A 116 11.21 -27.17 -8.29
CA SER A 116 11.07 -25.80 -8.79
C SER A 116 9.77 -25.10 -8.34
N ARG A 117 9.86 -24.25 -7.30
CA ARG A 117 8.76 -23.36 -6.86
C ARG A 117 8.77 -22.05 -7.65
N LYS A 118 8.56 -22.11 -8.96
CA LYS A 118 8.36 -20.94 -9.83
C LYS A 118 6.94 -20.95 -10.38
N THR A 119 6.33 -19.78 -10.53
CA THR A 119 4.91 -19.64 -10.93
C THR A 119 4.62 -20.28 -12.30
N TRP A 120 5.60 -20.35 -13.21
CA TRP A 120 5.46 -21.07 -14.50
C TRP A 120 5.31 -22.59 -14.33
N ASN A 121 5.83 -23.15 -13.23
CA ASN A 121 5.82 -24.59 -12.94
C ASN A 121 4.57 -25.02 -12.16
N LEU A 122 3.64 -24.12 -11.87
CA LEU A 122 2.40 -24.39 -11.15
C LEU A 122 1.55 -25.46 -11.89
N ALA A 123 1.05 -26.46 -11.17
CA ALA A 123 0.18 -27.51 -11.71
C ALA A 123 -1.30 -27.23 -11.43
N ALA A 124 -1.66 -26.95 -10.17
CA ALA A 124 -3.01 -26.52 -9.78
C ALA A 124 -2.96 -25.59 -8.56
N LEU A 125 -4.04 -24.83 -8.35
CA LEU A 125 -4.29 -24.04 -7.13
C LEU A 125 -5.42 -24.68 -6.33
N GLY A 126 -5.21 -24.95 -5.03
CA GLY A 126 -6.20 -25.62 -4.16
C GLY A 126 -6.58 -24.85 -2.88
N CYS A 127 -5.92 -23.74 -2.59
CA CYS A 127 -6.24 -22.87 -1.46
C CYS A 127 -5.76 -21.42 -1.67
N CYS A 128 -6.33 -20.48 -0.92
CA CYS A 128 -5.68 -19.23 -0.53
C CYS A 128 -5.21 -19.34 0.93
N PHE A 129 -4.21 -18.57 1.34
CA PHE A 129 -3.64 -18.63 2.69
C PHE A 129 -3.11 -17.27 3.16
N VAL A 130 -3.12 -17.00 4.45
CA VAL A 130 -2.48 -15.81 5.04
C VAL A 130 -1.59 -16.23 6.20
N ASP A 131 -0.35 -15.75 6.16
CA ASP A 131 0.68 -15.96 7.17
C ASP A 131 0.71 -14.72 8.10
N LEU A 132 0.20 -14.87 9.32
CA LEU A 132 0.02 -13.79 10.29
C LEU A 132 1.18 -13.77 11.29
N ASP A 133 2.22 -12.99 11.00
CA ASP A 133 3.24 -12.65 12.01
C ASP A 133 2.71 -11.54 12.93
N TYR A 134 1.72 -11.90 13.74
CA TYR A 134 1.08 -10.97 14.67
C TYR A 134 2.06 -10.39 15.69
N LYS A 135 3.19 -11.05 15.95
CA LYS A 135 4.22 -10.58 16.88
C LYS A 135 4.99 -9.36 16.34
N ALA A 136 4.99 -9.16 15.02
CA ALA A 136 5.46 -7.92 14.38
C ALA A 136 4.51 -6.71 14.58
N ARG A 137 3.38 -6.89 15.28
CA ARG A 137 2.45 -5.81 15.66
C ARG A 137 2.43 -5.67 17.20
N SER A 138 2.77 -4.49 17.70
CA SER A 138 2.84 -4.19 19.14
C SER A 138 1.57 -4.57 19.91
N ARG A 139 0.38 -4.29 19.34
CA ARG A 139 -0.94 -4.66 19.89
C ARG A 139 -1.12 -6.16 20.17
N TRP A 140 -0.50 -7.02 19.36
CA TRP A 140 -0.69 -8.47 19.39
C TRP A 140 0.54 -9.25 19.88
N ASN A 141 1.69 -8.60 20.03
CA ASN A 141 2.89 -9.24 20.57
C ASN A 141 2.64 -9.81 21.99
N GLY A 142 3.26 -10.96 22.29
CA GLY A 142 3.07 -11.71 23.54
C GLY A 142 1.72 -12.44 23.68
N LYS A 143 0.65 -11.98 23.03
CA LYS A 143 -0.72 -12.51 23.15
C LYS A 143 -0.82 -13.99 22.75
N ASP A 144 -1.93 -14.59 23.16
CA ASP A 144 -2.29 -15.97 22.82
C ASP A 144 -2.81 -16.08 21.36
N PRO A 145 -2.45 -17.12 20.59
CA PRO A 145 -2.89 -17.28 19.20
C PRO A 145 -4.42 -17.35 19.04
N LEU A 146 -5.16 -17.93 20.00
CA LEU A 146 -6.61 -18.05 19.93
C LEU A 146 -7.27 -16.68 20.11
N VAL A 147 -6.72 -15.84 20.99
CA VAL A 147 -7.19 -14.45 21.19
C VAL A 147 -6.94 -13.60 19.94
N VAL A 148 -5.76 -13.74 19.32
CA VAL A 148 -5.44 -13.06 18.05
C VAL A 148 -6.37 -13.56 16.93
N LEU A 149 -6.61 -14.87 16.85
CA LEU A 149 -7.49 -15.45 15.83
C LEU A 149 -8.96 -15.03 16.00
N ARG A 150 -9.49 -14.95 17.24
CA ARG A 150 -10.84 -14.41 17.49
C ARG A 150 -11.01 -13.00 16.93
N ALA A 151 -10.03 -12.12 17.17
CA ALA A 151 -10.07 -10.76 16.65
C ALA A 151 -9.85 -10.71 15.12
N ALA A 152 -9.03 -11.60 14.56
CA ALA A 152 -8.86 -11.72 13.11
C ALA A 152 -10.13 -12.24 12.41
N LEU A 153 -10.88 -13.16 13.03
CA LEU A 153 -12.17 -13.63 12.53
C LEU A 153 -13.22 -12.52 12.52
N ALA A 154 -13.33 -11.73 13.60
CA ALA A 154 -14.20 -10.55 13.63
C ALA A 154 -13.85 -9.53 12.54
N ALA A 155 -12.56 -9.25 12.32
CA ALA A 155 -12.11 -8.35 11.26
C ALA A 155 -12.30 -8.88 9.82
N LEU A 156 -12.56 -10.18 9.64
CA LEU A 156 -12.99 -10.76 8.37
C LEU A 156 -14.50 -10.56 8.17
N ASP A 157 -15.30 -10.76 9.22
CA ASP A 157 -16.75 -10.53 9.25
C ASP A 157 -17.08 -9.04 8.98
N ASP A 158 -16.41 -8.12 9.69
CA ASP A 158 -16.45 -6.66 9.47
C ASP A 158 -16.10 -6.28 8.01
N ALA A 159 -15.25 -7.07 7.36
CA ALA A 159 -14.79 -6.86 5.99
C ALA A 159 -15.68 -7.56 4.93
N SER A 160 -16.73 -8.27 5.36
CA SER A 160 -17.56 -9.18 4.55
C SER A 160 -16.73 -10.21 3.78
N ILE A 161 -15.82 -10.89 4.49
CA ILE A 161 -14.95 -11.94 3.98
C ILE A 161 -15.25 -13.24 4.74
N PRO A 162 -15.49 -14.37 4.06
CA PRO A 162 -15.85 -15.61 4.72
C PRO A 162 -14.67 -16.16 5.56
N PRO A 163 -14.94 -16.91 6.65
CA PRO A 163 -13.90 -17.40 7.54
C PRO A 163 -12.99 -18.45 6.88
N PRO A 164 -11.74 -18.60 7.32
CA PRO A 164 -10.84 -19.64 6.81
C PRO A 164 -11.37 -21.04 7.12
N SER A 165 -11.21 -21.94 6.14
CA SER A 165 -11.49 -23.37 6.24
C SER A 165 -10.81 -24.04 7.43
N PHE A 166 -9.58 -23.61 7.74
CA PHE A 166 -8.88 -23.94 8.98
C PHE A 166 -7.81 -22.89 9.29
N ALA A 167 -7.34 -22.88 10.55
CA ALA A 167 -6.15 -22.13 10.92
C ALA A 167 -5.22 -22.94 11.83
N MET A 168 -3.92 -22.75 11.65
CA MET A 168 -2.84 -23.42 12.38
C MET A 168 -2.04 -22.41 13.22
N ASP A 169 -1.66 -22.75 14.44
CA ASP A 169 -0.53 -22.08 15.09
C ASP A 169 0.76 -22.56 14.40
N SER A 170 1.59 -21.62 13.95
CA SER A 170 2.91 -21.89 13.35
C SER A 170 4.04 -21.90 14.39
N GLY A 171 3.69 -21.75 15.66
CA GLY A 171 4.55 -21.53 16.82
C GLY A 171 5.09 -20.10 16.95
N ASN A 172 5.02 -19.30 15.87
CA ASN A 172 5.35 -17.88 15.92
C ASN A 172 4.34 -16.93 15.28
N GLY A 173 3.34 -17.47 14.59
CA GLY A 173 2.28 -16.74 13.91
C GLY A 173 1.09 -17.66 13.67
N ILE A 174 0.11 -17.24 12.87
CA ILE A 174 -1.06 -18.05 12.52
C ILE A 174 -1.10 -18.22 11.01
N HIS A 175 -1.22 -19.46 10.52
CA HIS A 175 -1.57 -19.71 9.13
C HIS A 175 -3.09 -19.83 9.03
N ALA A 176 -3.78 -18.85 8.43
CA ALA A 176 -5.20 -18.97 8.07
C ALA A 176 -5.33 -19.49 6.63
N VAL A 177 -6.14 -20.51 6.38
CA VAL A 177 -6.22 -21.18 5.06
C VAL A 177 -7.67 -21.31 4.59
N TRP A 178 -7.93 -20.86 3.36
CA TRP A 178 -9.19 -20.98 2.64
C TRP A 178 -9.04 -22.04 1.56
N LEU A 179 -9.57 -23.23 1.79
CA LEU A 179 -9.58 -24.32 0.81
C LEU A 179 -10.61 -24.05 -0.26
N HIS A 180 -10.25 -24.21 -1.54
CA HIS A 180 -11.18 -24.10 -2.66
C HIS A 180 -11.01 -25.28 -3.64
N ASP A 181 -11.85 -25.38 -4.66
CA ASP A 181 -11.71 -26.41 -5.71
C ASP A 181 -10.43 -26.25 -6.54
N LEU A 182 -9.98 -27.34 -7.19
CA LEU A 182 -8.68 -27.38 -7.87
C LEU A 182 -8.69 -26.60 -9.21
N LEU A 183 -8.15 -25.39 -9.19
CA LEU A 183 -8.09 -24.50 -10.35
C LEU A 183 -6.88 -24.77 -11.25
N PRO A 184 -7.00 -24.60 -12.57
CA PRO A 184 -5.85 -24.58 -13.47
C PRO A 184 -4.97 -23.33 -13.24
N PRO A 185 -3.66 -23.37 -13.60
CA PRO A 185 -2.73 -22.25 -13.40
C PRO A 185 -3.14 -20.94 -14.11
N THR A 186 -3.99 -21.00 -15.13
CA THR A 186 -4.57 -19.82 -15.79
C THR A 186 -5.44 -18.96 -14.86
N ALA A 187 -5.97 -19.53 -13.77
CA ALA A 187 -6.73 -18.81 -12.75
C ALA A 187 -5.87 -17.89 -11.86
N ILE A 188 -4.53 -18.00 -11.91
CA ILE A 188 -3.58 -17.28 -11.03
C ILE A 188 -3.84 -15.77 -10.97
N ARG A 189 -4.31 -15.15 -12.06
CA ARG A 189 -4.64 -13.72 -12.11
C ARG A 189 -5.84 -13.35 -11.23
N ARG A 190 -6.85 -14.21 -11.08
CA ARG A 190 -8.00 -14.00 -10.17
C ARG A 190 -7.62 -14.40 -8.74
N TRP A 191 -6.94 -15.53 -8.58
CA TRP A 191 -6.43 -16.01 -7.30
C TRP A 191 -5.56 -14.95 -6.59
N ASN A 192 -4.62 -14.32 -7.30
CA ASN A 192 -3.79 -13.24 -6.76
C ASN A 192 -4.59 -12.02 -6.25
N LEU A 193 -5.80 -11.76 -6.77
CA LEU A 193 -6.64 -10.65 -6.31
C LEU A 193 -7.37 -11.00 -5.00
N VAL A 194 -7.89 -12.23 -4.91
CA VAL A 194 -8.47 -12.77 -3.66
C VAL A 194 -7.40 -12.78 -2.58
N GLN A 195 -6.22 -13.31 -2.92
CA GLN A 195 -5.09 -13.41 -2.03
C GLN A 195 -4.56 -12.04 -1.56
N GLU A 196 -4.60 -11.01 -2.41
CA GLU A 196 -4.29 -9.62 -2.03
C GLU A 196 -5.35 -9.02 -1.10
N ARG A 197 -6.65 -9.24 -1.35
CA ARG A 197 -7.73 -8.72 -0.51
C ARG A 197 -7.74 -9.36 0.89
N LEU A 198 -7.48 -10.66 0.99
CA LEU A 198 -7.31 -11.37 2.27
C LEU A 198 -6.15 -10.78 3.10
N VAL A 199 -4.99 -10.54 2.47
CA VAL A 199 -3.82 -9.95 3.14
C VAL A 199 -4.08 -8.48 3.53
N GLN A 200 -4.84 -7.72 2.74
CA GLN A 200 -5.25 -6.36 3.10
C GLN A 200 -6.16 -6.33 4.34
N ALA A 201 -7.17 -7.20 4.41
CA ALA A 201 -8.08 -7.26 5.56
C ALA A 201 -7.33 -7.63 6.86
N LEU A 202 -6.34 -8.51 6.78
CA LEU A 202 -5.58 -8.99 7.95
C LEU A 202 -4.25 -8.25 8.19
N GLN A 203 -3.99 -7.13 7.51
CA GLN A 203 -2.72 -6.38 7.62
C GLN A 203 -2.47 -5.86 9.06
N SER A 204 -3.53 -5.54 9.80
CA SER A 204 -3.55 -5.16 11.22
C SER A 204 -3.14 -6.29 12.18
N PHE A 205 -3.19 -7.54 11.72
CA PHE A 205 -2.77 -8.75 12.43
C PHE A 205 -1.40 -9.28 11.98
N GLY A 206 -0.66 -8.50 11.20
CA GLY A 206 0.70 -8.87 10.76
C GLY A 206 0.74 -9.71 9.48
N ALA A 207 -0.32 -9.72 8.67
CA ALA A 207 -0.27 -10.28 7.33
C ALA A 207 0.76 -9.53 6.45
N ASP A 208 1.76 -10.25 5.94
CA ASP A 208 2.83 -9.70 5.10
C ASP A 208 2.37 -9.46 3.64
N PRO A 209 2.41 -8.21 3.12
CA PRO A 209 2.09 -7.90 1.71
C PRO A 209 2.96 -8.60 0.67
N ALA A 210 4.12 -9.14 1.04
CA ALA A 210 4.99 -9.96 0.18
C ALA A 210 4.66 -11.47 0.22
N ALA A 211 4.07 -11.98 1.30
CA ALA A 211 3.79 -13.41 1.53
C ALA A 211 2.61 -14.01 0.71
N LYS A 212 2.26 -13.40 -0.42
CA LYS A 212 1.06 -13.69 -1.22
C LYS A 212 1.32 -14.45 -2.52
N ASP A 213 2.49 -15.08 -2.65
CA ASP A 213 2.87 -15.80 -3.87
C ASP A 213 2.39 -17.27 -3.86
N ALA A 214 1.87 -17.76 -4.98
CA ALA A 214 1.46 -19.16 -5.13
C ALA A 214 2.62 -20.19 -5.05
N SER A 215 3.85 -19.74 -4.78
CA SER A 215 5.05 -20.55 -4.55
C SER A 215 5.49 -20.60 -3.08
N ARG A 216 4.70 -20.01 -2.16
CA ARG A 216 4.92 -20.05 -0.71
C ARG A 216 4.90 -21.50 -0.18
N VAL A 217 5.72 -21.74 0.83
CA VAL A 217 5.69 -22.94 1.66
C VAL A 217 5.30 -22.54 3.08
N LEU A 218 4.44 -23.31 3.73
CA LEU A 218 4.04 -23.11 5.13
C LEU A 218 4.41 -24.36 5.96
N ARG A 219 4.43 -24.24 7.29
CA ARG A 219 4.90 -25.32 8.17
C ARG A 219 3.96 -26.52 8.17
N LEU A 220 4.54 -27.72 8.24
CA LEU A 220 3.80 -28.98 8.36
C LEU A 220 3.23 -29.14 9.78
N ALA A 221 2.06 -29.78 9.92
CA ALA A 221 1.49 -30.13 11.23
C ALA A 221 2.39 -31.15 11.95
N GLY A 222 2.44 -31.10 13.28
CA GLY A 222 3.34 -31.94 14.10
C GLY A 222 4.80 -31.46 14.13
N SER A 223 5.22 -30.57 13.22
CA SER A 223 6.60 -30.08 13.17
C SER A 223 6.89 -29.04 14.27
N TRP A 224 8.16 -28.92 14.68
CA TRP A 224 8.58 -27.96 15.69
C TRP A 224 9.23 -26.70 15.11
N ASN A 225 8.94 -25.55 15.71
CA ASN A 225 9.48 -24.24 15.41
C ASN A 225 10.43 -23.76 16.52
N PRO A 226 11.77 -23.93 16.38
CA PRO A 226 12.75 -23.54 17.40
C PRO A 226 12.96 -22.01 17.49
N LYS A 227 12.28 -21.22 16.65
CA LYS A 227 12.22 -19.75 16.80
C LYS A 227 11.07 -19.29 17.71
N ALA A 228 10.19 -20.20 18.11
CA ALA A 228 9.17 -19.92 19.11
C ALA A 228 9.80 -19.70 20.49
N LYS A 229 9.20 -18.83 21.30
CA LYS A 229 9.53 -18.64 22.71
C LYS A 229 8.50 -19.35 23.60
N ASN A 230 8.88 -19.62 24.85
CA ASN A 230 8.00 -20.10 25.91
C ASN A 230 7.26 -21.41 25.54
N GLY A 231 7.98 -22.40 25.00
CA GLY A 231 7.44 -23.74 24.70
C GLY A 231 6.43 -23.82 23.54
N ARG A 232 5.99 -22.69 22.95
CA ARG A 232 5.00 -22.65 21.85
C ARG A 232 5.56 -23.12 20.49
N GLY A 233 6.46 -24.09 20.44
CA GLY A 233 7.11 -24.49 19.18
C GLY A 233 6.27 -25.40 18.28
N HIS A 234 5.28 -26.11 18.83
CA HIS A 234 4.55 -27.15 18.12
C HIS A 234 3.53 -26.59 17.11
N VAL A 235 3.62 -27.01 15.84
CA VAL A 235 2.71 -26.57 14.78
C VAL A 235 1.45 -27.44 14.77
N HIS A 236 0.30 -26.85 15.13
CA HIS A 236 -0.94 -27.58 15.36
C HIS A 236 -2.19 -26.80 14.91
N LEU A 237 -3.29 -27.52 14.69
CA LEU A 237 -4.59 -26.96 14.35
C LEU A 237 -5.14 -26.14 15.52
N ILE A 238 -5.67 -24.95 15.28
CA ILE A 238 -6.34 -24.13 16.30
C ILE A 238 -7.78 -23.78 15.96
N TRP A 239 -8.19 -23.89 14.70
CA TRP A 239 -9.54 -23.60 14.22
C TRP A 239 -9.86 -24.41 12.97
N ILE A 240 -11.11 -24.87 12.83
CA ILE A 240 -11.59 -25.61 11.66
C ILE A 240 -13.04 -25.28 11.33
N GLN A 241 -13.34 -25.22 10.03
CA GLN A 241 -14.69 -25.17 9.46
C GLN A 241 -15.03 -26.54 8.87
N GLY A 242 -16.25 -27.02 9.09
CA GLY A 242 -16.70 -28.38 8.75
C GLY A 242 -16.92 -29.27 9.98
N ALA A 243 -17.76 -30.30 9.84
CA ALA A 243 -18.03 -31.26 10.92
C ALA A 243 -16.83 -32.21 11.12
N GLU A 244 -16.37 -32.84 10.05
CA GLU A 244 -15.29 -33.84 10.08
C GLU A 244 -13.89 -33.21 10.02
N LEU A 245 -13.04 -33.55 10.98
CA LEU A 245 -11.62 -33.16 11.02
C LEU A 245 -10.84 -33.56 9.74
N ALA A 246 -11.20 -34.70 9.14
CA ALA A 246 -10.60 -35.21 7.92
C ALA A 246 -11.12 -34.55 6.62
N LYS A 247 -12.17 -33.72 6.71
CA LYS A 247 -12.76 -33.00 5.56
C LYS A 247 -13.06 -31.53 5.91
N PRO A 248 -12.04 -30.68 6.13
CA PRO A 248 -12.25 -29.25 6.34
C PRO A 248 -13.00 -28.62 5.16
N TYR A 249 -13.88 -27.66 5.45
CA TYR A 249 -14.81 -27.07 4.49
C TYR A 249 -14.09 -26.46 3.29
N ARG A 250 -14.54 -26.79 2.08
CA ARG A 250 -13.96 -26.34 0.82
C ARG A 250 -14.96 -25.48 0.06
N TYR A 251 -14.57 -24.24 -0.20
CA TYR A 251 -15.32 -23.28 -0.99
C TYR A 251 -15.35 -23.66 -2.48
N GLU A 252 -16.40 -23.23 -3.17
CA GLU A 252 -16.35 -23.05 -4.63
C GLU A 252 -15.68 -21.71 -4.90
N PHE A 253 -14.61 -21.70 -5.71
CA PHE A 253 -13.74 -20.55 -5.83
C PHE A 253 -14.39 -19.32 -6.47
N ASP A 254 -15.20 -19.48 -7.51
CA ASP A 254 -15.79 -18.34 -8.20
C ASP A 254 -16.83 -17.61 -7.32
N SER A 255 -17.55 -18.36 -6.47
CA SER A 255 -18.45 -17.84 -5.42
C SER A 255 -17.67 -17.12 -4.32
N MET A 256 -16.69 -17.76 -3.69
CA MET A 256 -15.84 -17.15 -2.66
C MET A 256 -15.11 -15.90 -3.20
N ALA A 257 -14.76 -15.90 -4.48
CA ALA A 257 -14.12 -14.76 -5.14
C ALA A 257 -15.10 -13.70 -5.67
N ASP A 258 -16.42 -13.95 -5.74
CA ASP A 258 -17.46 -12.94 -5.99
C ASP A 258 -18.02 -12.35 -4.67
N GLU A 259 -17.73 -12.98 -3.53
CA GLU A 259 -17.92 -12.47 -2.16
C GLU A 259 -16.75 -11.56 -1.73
N ILE A 260 -15.51 -12.07 -1.81
CA ILE A 260 -14.31 -11.35 -1.35
C ILE A 260 -13.96 -10.12 -2.21
N LEU A 261 -14.18 -10.17 -3.53
CA LEU A 261 -13.71 -9.13 -4.44
C LEU A 261 -14.73 -7.98 -4.60
N PRO A 262 -14.31 -6.70 -4.59
CA PRO A 262 -15.20 -5.54 -4.73
C PRO A 262 -15.99 -5.42 -6.05
N MET A 263 -15.84 -6.37 -6.99
CA MET A 263 -16.59 -6.43 -8.25
C MET A 263 -16.72 -7.89 -8.71
N ARG A 264 -17.94 -8.31 -9.03
CA ARG A 264 -18.24 -9.68 -9.46
C ARG A 264 -17.78 -9.97 -10.88
N ARG A 265 -17.54 -11.25 -11.22
CA ARG A 265 -17.11 -11.69 -12.56
C ARG A 265 -18.11 -11.29 -13.66
N ALA A 266 -19.41 -11.20 -13.33
CA ALA A 266 -20.45 -10.71 -14.23
C ALA A 266 -20.31 -9.20 -14.53
N GLU A 267 -20.13 -8.37 -13.51
CA GLU A 267 -19.97 -6.91 -13.63
C GLU A 267 -18.72 -6.55 -14.43
N ILE A 268 -17.61 -7.26 -14.19
CA ILE A 268 -16.36 -7.07 -14.94
C ILE A 268 -16.54 -7.42 -16.43
N ARG A 269 -17.38 -8.41 -16.77
CA ARG A 269 -17.75 -8.69 -18.17
C ARG A 269 -18.61 -7.57 -18.75
N SER A 270 -19.64 -7.12 -18.03
CA SER A 270 -20.51 -6.01 -18.44
C SER A 270 -19.71 -4.72 -18.70
N LEU A 271 -18.87 -4.29 -17.75
CA LEU A 271 -18.00 -3.11 -17.91
C LEU A 271 -17.00 -3.24 -19.07
N ARG A 272 -16.56 -4.45 -19.43
CA ARG A 272 -15.71 -4.65 -20.62
C ARG A 272 -16.51 -4.51 -21.91
N ALA A 273 -17.69 -5.11 -22.00
CA ALA A 273 -18.59 -4.97 -23.14
C ALA A 273 -19.01 -3.50 -23.34
N GLU A 274 -19.36 -2.80 -22.26
CA GLU A 274 -19.73 -1.38 -22.28
C GLU A 274 -18.55 -0.47 -22.68
N ARG A 275 -17.34 -0.76 -22.21
CA ARG A 275 -16.12 -0.06 -22.67
C ARG A 275 -15.79 -0.37 -24.14
N ALA A 276 -16.16 -1.55 -24.65
CA ALA A 276 -16.01 -1.89 -26.07
C ALA A 276 -17.02 -1.12 -26.92
N LYS A 277 -18.31 -1.11 -26.55
CA LYS A 277 -19.36 -0.30 -27.18
C LYS A 277 -18.96 1.17 -27.25
N ARG A 278 -18.56 1.77 -26.12
CA ARG A 278 -18.10 3.18 -26.04
C ARG A 278 -16.87 3.46 -26.89
N ARG A 279 -15.97 2.49 -27.11
CA ARG A 279 -14.81 2.63 -28.00
C ARG A 279 -15.16 2.49 -29.48
N ALA A 280 -16.19 1.71 -29.81
CA ALA A 280 -16.71 1.63 -31.17
C ALA A 280 -17.40 2.95 -31.56
N THR A 281 -18.24 3.50 -30.67
CA THR A 281 -18.91 4.79 -30.93
C THR A 281 -17.97 5.98 -30.83
N SER A 282 -16.92 5.96 -30.00
CA SER A 282 -15.93 7.04 -29.90
C SER A 282 -14.85 7.03 -30.99
N LYS A 283 -15.07 6.39 -32.15
CA LYS A 283 -14.12 6.39 -33.28
C LYS A 283 -14.03 7.74 -34.00
N THR A 284 -14.96 8.67 -33.76
CA THR A 284 -15.00 9.99 -34.41
C THR A 284 -14.01 11.00 -33.79
N GLY A 285 -12.99 11.36 -34.57
CA GLY A 285 -12.29 12.66 -34.52
C GLY A 285 -11.37 12.99 -33.35
N ARG A 286 -11.42 12.29 -32.20
CA ARG A 286 -10.64 12.69 -31.03
C ARG A 286 -9.17 12.26 -31.12
N LYS A 287 -8.32 13.14 -31.67
CA LYS A 287 -6.84 13.00 -31.63
C LYS A 287 -6.39 12.56 -30.24
N SER A 288 -5.59 11.50 -30.17
CA SER A 288 -5.06 11.00 -28.90
C SER A 288 -4.22 12.08 -28.22
N ALA A 289 -4.46 12.31 -26.94
CA ALA A 289 -3.55 13.15 -26.15
C ALA A 289 -2.15 12.52 -26.21
N VAL A 290 -1.14 13.33 -26.59
CA VAL A 290 0.24 12.86 -26.78
C VAL A 290 0.65 12.01 -25.59
N ARG A 291 0.89 10.72 -25.86
CA ARG A 291 1.27 9.77 -24.83
C ARG A 291 2.61 10.23 -24.27
N ARG A 292 2.65 10.61 -22.98
CA ARG A 292 3.91 10.92 -22.30
C ARG A 292 4.89 9.78 -22.55
N ASP A 293 6.10 10.16 -22.94
CA ASP A 293 7.14 9.18 -23.22
C ASP A 293 7.50 8.37 -21.97
N SER A 294 7.99 7.15 -22.20
CA SER A 294 8.46 6.25 -21.14
C SER A 294 9.63 6.85 -20.37
N ALA A 295 10.52 7.61 -21.03
CA ALA A 295 11.60 8.34 -20.35
C ALA A 295 11.02 9.42 -19.43
N SER A 296 10.17 10.32 -19.91
CA SER A 296 9.59 11.40 -19.08
C SER A 296 8.74 10.90 -17.91
N TYR A 297 8.09 9.74 -18.05
CA TYR A 297 7.46 9.06 -16.91
C TYR A 297 8.50 8.58 -15.90
N ALA A 298 9.56 7.90 -16.36
CA ALA A 298 10.63 7.39 -15.51
C ALA A 298 11.44 8.50 -14.82
N GLU A 299 11.73 9.62 -15.49
CA GLU A 299 12.30 10.83 -14.87
C GLU A 299 11.44 11.32 -13.71
N THR A 300 10.12 11.37 -13.90
CA THR A 300 9.20 11.82 -12.83
C THR A 300 9.15 10.82 -11.66
N ILE A 301 9.30 9.52 -11.93
CA ILE A 301 9.47 8.50 -10.88
C ILE A 301 10.78 8.74 -10.11
N LEU A 302 11.89 9.03 -10.80
CA LEU A 302 13.20 9.28 -10.19
C LEU A 302 13.20 10.52 -9.30
N GLU A 303 12.58 11.63 -9.75
CA GLU A 303 12.39 12.80 -8.90
C GLU A 303 11.54 12.49 -7.65
N ASP A 304 10.50 11.67 -7.77
CA ASP A 304 9.63 11.30 -6.64
C ASP A 304 10.32 10.36 -5.65
N LEU A 305 11.11 9.41 -6.14
CA LEU A 305 11.94 8.54 -5.31
C LEU A 305 12.95 9.36 -4.49
N GLU A 306 13.50 10.41 -5.08
CA GLU A 306 14.46 11.31 -4.43
C GLU A 306 13.79 12.22 -3.40
N ARG A 307 12.63 12.81 -3.73
CA ARG A 307 11.79 13.54 -2.77
C ARG A 307 11.45 12.67 -1.55
N LEU A 308 11.05 11.42 -1.79
CA LEU A 308 10.73 10.46 -0.73
C LEU A 308 11.98 10.10 0.10
N ARG A 309 13.14 9.88 -0.55
CA ARG A 309 14.41 9.59 0.13
C ARG A 309 14.79 10.72 1.09
N MET A 310 14.77 11.95 0.61
CA MET A 310 15.13 13.13 1.40
C MET A 310 14.09 13.44 2.48
N HIS A 311 12.79 13.17 2.24
CA HIS A 311 11.75 13.31 3.26
C HIS A 311 11.90 12.29 4.40
N ARG A 312 12.17 11.02 4.08
CA ARG A 312 12.28 9.93 5.07
C ARG A 312 13.60 9.90 5.84
N TYR A 313 14.69 10.31 5.20
CA TYR A 313 16.05 10.07 5.70
C TYR A 313 16.90 11.35 5.74
N SER A 314 16.27 12.52 5.91
CA SER A 314 16.93 13.83 6.03
C SER A 314 18.05 13.83 7.08
N SER A 315 17.79 13.27 8.27
CA SER A 315 18.75 13.13 9.38
C SER A 315 19.93 12.20 9.08
N ALA A 316 19.86 11.38 8.03
CA ALA A 316 20.92 10.51 7.56
C ALA A 316 21.52 10.99 6.22
N PHE A 317 21.34 12.27 5.87
CA PHE A 317 21.75 12.86 4.59
C PHE A 317 21.24 12.05 3.37
N GLY A 318 20.02 11.52 3.46
CA GLY A 318 19.40 10.70 2.41
C GLY A 318 19.95 9.27 2.29
N ARG A 319 20.84 8.80 3.17
CA ARG A 319 21.32 7.40 3.13
C ARG A 319 20.23 6.42 3.56
N LEU A 320 20.08 5.35 2.78
CA LEU A 320 19.08 4.30 2.99
C LEU A 320 19.51 3.31 4.09
N PRO A 321 18.65 3.05 5.10
CA PRO A 321 18.92 2.04 6.11
C PRO A 321 18.88 0.62 5.54
N VAL A 322 19.52 -0.32 6.24
CA VAL A 322 19.51 -1.74 5.88
C VAL A 322 18.05 -2.24 5.79
N GLY A 323 17.75 -3.02 4.75
CA GLY A 323 16.39 -3.49 4.43
C GLY A 323 15.57 -2.57 3.50
N GLN A 324 15.86 -1.26 3.45
CA GLN A 324 15.19 -0.33 2.52
C GLN A 324 15.94 -0.14 1.19
N ARG A 325 17.24 -0.47 1.18
CA ARG A 325 18.19 -0.32 0.05
C ARG A 325 17.70 -1.02 -1.23
N ASP A 326 17.47 -2.32 -1.16
CA ASP A 326 17.14 -3.17 -2.31
C ASP A 326 15.92 -2.70 -3.09
N THR A 327 14.80 -2.46 -2.39
CA THR A 327 13.54 -2.09 -3.05
C THR A 327 13.63 -0.72 -3.69
N TRP A 328 14.23 0.28 -3.02
CA TRP A 328 14.39 1.62 -3.58
C TRP A 328 15.35 1.60 -4.78
N LEU A 329 16.53 0.97 -4.65
CA LEU A 329 17.51 0.87 -5.74
C LEU A 329 16.98 0.07 -6.92
N PHE A 330 16.14 -0.96 -6.73
CA PHE A 330 15.51 -1.68 -7.83
C PHE A 330 14.54 -0.80 -8.62
N VAL A 331 13.70 0.00 -7.95
CA VAL A 331 12.79 0.93 -8.66
C VAL A 331 13.59 2.05 -9.35
N ALA A 332 14.59 2.62 -8.69
CA ALA A 332 15.45 3.66 -9.27
C ALA A 332 16.21 3.14 -10.49
N SER A 333 16.87 1.98 -10.38
CA SER A 333 17.60 1.31 -11.48
C SER A 333 16.68 0.97 -12.66
N MET A 334 15.45 0.51 -12.38
CA MET A 334 14.46 0.26 -13.42
C MET A 334 14.10 1.55 -14.14
N ALA A 335 13.81 2.64 -13.42
CA ALA A 335 13.48 3.92 -14.03
C ALA A 335 14.66 4.48 -14.84
N LEU A 336 15.89 4.39 -14.30
CA LEU A 336 17.14 4.70 -15.00
C LEU A 336 17.24 4.02 -16.38
N SER A 337 16.85 2.74 -16.50
CA SER A 337 16.89 2.01 -17.78
C SER A 337 15.97 2.55 -18.88
N TRP A 338 15.08 3.49 -18.56
CA TRP A 338 14.22 4.20 -19.53
C TRP A 338 14.73 5.61 -19.89
N VAL A 339 15.73 6.14 -19.19
CA VAL A 339 16.28 7.49 -19.41
C VAL A 339 17.77 7.47 -19.79
N THR A 340 18.49 6.43 -19.39
CA THR A 340 19.94 6.28 -19.59
C THR A 340 20.26 5.20 -20.63
N PRO A 341 21.13 5.46 -21.63
CA PRO A 341 21.59 4.47 -22.61
C PRO A 341 22.22 3.24 -21.96
N ALA A 342 22.10 2.08 -22.61
CA ALA A 342 22.52 0.80 -22.03
C ALA A 342 24.03 0.68 -21.74
N ALA A 343 24.87 1.49 -22.39
CA ALA A 343 26.30 1.62 -22.10
C ALA A 343 26.53 2.32 -20.73
N ALA A 344 26.02 3.54 -20.57
CA ALA A 344 26.18 4.35 -19.35
C ALA A 344 25.40 3.81 -18.14
N LEU A 345 24.32 3.04 -18.35
CA LEU A 345 23.39 2.60 -17.31
C LEU A 345 24.07 1.86 -16.15
N GLU A 346 25.05 1.00 -16.44
CA GLU A 346 25.72 0.19 -15.42
C GLU A 346 26.52 1.06 -14.44
N GLY A 347 27.30 2.02 -14.95
CA GLY A 347 28.05 2.97 -14.12
C GLY A 347 27.12 3.84 -13.26
N GLN A 348 25.98 4.27 -13.79
CA GLN A 348 25.03 5.10 -13.03
C GLN A 348 24.30 4.32 -11.92
N ILE A 349 23.94 3.06 -12.17
CA ILE A 349 23.38 2.18 -11.13
C ILE A 349 24.41 1.93 -10.02
N VAL A 350 25.68 1.73 -10.37
CA VAL A 350 26.78 1.57 -9.41
C VAL A 350 26.98 2.84 -8.59
N ALA A 351 27.15 4.01 -9.23
CA ALA A 351 27.37 5.28 -8.55
C ALA A 351 26.23 5.62 -7.56
N LEU A 352 24.98 5.51 -8.02
CA LEU A 352 23.79 5.74 -7.18
C LEU A 352 23.73 4.75 -6.00
N ALA A 353 24.07 3.48 -6.20
CA ALA A 353 24.12 2.50 -5.12
C ALA A 353 25.21 2.83 -4.08
N CYS A 354 26.41 3.20 -4.52
CA CYS A 354 27.50 3.62 -3.62
C CYS A 354 27.09 4.84 -2.77
N GLU A 355 26.49 5.86 -3.39
CA GLU A 355 25.96 7.06 -2.71
C GLU A 355 24.90 6.70 -1.65
N VAL A 356 23.76 6.15 -2.08
CA VAL A 356 22.57 6.06 -1.22
C VAL A 356 22.61 4.88 -0.25
N SER A 357 23.44 3.85 -0.51
CA SER A 357 23.38 2.59 0.26
C SER A 357 24.70 2.14 0.86
N GLY A 358 25.85 2.65 0.40
CA GLY A 358 27.17 2.17 0.81
C GLY A 358 27.47 0.72 0.37
N TRP A 359 26.77 0.20 -0.63
CA TRP A 359 27.15 -1.04 -1.31
C TRP A 359 28.47 -0.87 -2.08
N SER A 360 29.23 -1.96 -2.20
CA SER A 360 30.36 -2.02 -3.14
C SER A 360 29.87 -2.11 -4.59
N GLU A 361 30.70 -1.72 -5.57
CA GLU A 361 30.33 -1.85 -6.98
C GLU A 361 29.97 -3.29 -7.37
N ARG A 362 30.71 -4.26 -6.82
CA ARG A 362 30.49 -5.70 -7.07
C ARG A 362 29.10 -6.14 -6.59
N GLU A 363 28.68 -5.63 -5.43
CA GLU A 363 27.35 -5.87 -4.88
C GLU A 363 26.26 -5.17 -5.70
N ALA A 364 26.46 -3.91 -6.11
CA ALA A 364 25.53 -3.17 -6.96
C ALA A 364 25.33 -3.84 -8.33
N ARG A 365 26.42 -4.20 -9.03
CA ARG A 365 26.39 -4.96 -10.29
C ARG A 365 25.69 -6.30 -10.12
N SER A 366 25.95 -7.02 -9.03
CA SER A 366 25.32 -8.32 -8.74
C SER A 366 23.80 -8.18 -8.52
N ARG A 367 23.37 -7.33 -7.58
CA ARG A 367 21.96 -7.18 -7.20
C ARG A 367 21.11 -6.57 -8.33
N MET A 368 21.66 -5.63 -9.11
CA MET A 368 20.94 -4.94 -10.20
C MET A 368 21.21 -5.50 -11.60
N GLY A 369 22.06 -6.52 -11.74
CA GLY A 369 22.48 -7.11 -13.03
C GLY A 369 21.34 -7.54 -13.94
N SER A 370 20.18 -7.95 -13.38
CA SER A 370 19.00 -8.31 -14.18
C SER A 370 18.36 -7.13 -14.92
N ILE A 371 18.55 -5.90 -14.43
CA ILE A 371 18.08 -4.66 -15.06
C ILE A 371 19.07 -4.24 -16.14
N ILE A 372 20.36 -4.24 -15.81
CA ILE A 372 21.46 -3.94 -16.74
C ILE A 372 21.39 -4.87 -17.95
N ARG A 373 21.21 -6.18 -17.75
CA ARG A 373 21.08 -7.14 -18.85
C ARG A 373 19.84 -6.87 -19.71
N ARG A 374 18.70 -6.53 -19.11
CA ARG A 374 17.45 -6.20 -19.85
C ARG A 374 17.56 -4.91 -20.66
N ALA A 375 18.34 -3.93 -20.20
CA ALA A 375 18.63 -2.73 -20.98
C ALA A 375 19.57 -3.03 -22.16
N LYS A 376 20.61 -3.86 -21.94
CA LYS A 376 21.50 -4.36 -23.00
C LYS A 376 20.72 -5.23 -24.01
N ASP A 377 19.77 -6.05 -23.54
CA ASP A 377 18.85 -6.82 -24.39
C ASP A 377 17.94 -5.90 -25.24
N ALA A 378 17.40 -4.81 -24.68
CA ALA A 378 16.59 -3.82 -25.40
C ALA A 378 17.41 -3.03 -26.43
N ALA A 379 18.63 -2.61 -26.10
CA ALA A 379 19.53 -1.92 -27.01
C ALA A 379 19.96 -2.80 -28.19
N ALA A 380 20.06 -4.11 -27.96
CA ALA A 380 20.26 -5.13 -29.01
C ALA A 380 18.97 -5.48 -29.80
N GLY A 381 17.89 -4.70 -29.68
CA GLY A 381 16.65 -4.87 -30.43
C GLY A 381 15.81 -6.10 -30.07
N LYS A 382 16.17 -6.86 -29.02
CA LYS A 382 15.45 -8.08 -28.62
C LYS A 382 14.10 -7.71 -28.00
N SER A 383 13.07 -8.49 -28.32
CA SER A 383 11.78 -8.46 -27.63
C SER A 383 11.64 -9.60 -26.61
N VAL A 384 10.60 -9.52 -25.78
CA VAL A 384 10.15 -10.62 -24.90
C VAL A 384 8.65 -10.82 -25.10
N GLU A 385 8.26 -12.07 -25.39
CA GLU A 385 6.84 -12.42 -25.50
C GLU A 385 6.15 -12.46 -24.13
N PHE A 386 4.98 -11.83 -24.01
CA PHE A 386 4.14 -11.88 -22.83
C PHE A 386 2.65 -11.78 -23.22
N GLU A 387 1.89 -12.84 -22.94
CA GLU A 387 0.46 -12.96 -23.29
C GLU A 387 0.20 -12.80 -24.80
N GLY A 388 1.00 -13.45 -25.66
CA GLY A 388 0.84 -13.42 -27.11
C GLY A 388 1.23 -12.07 -27.73
N ARG A 389 2.18 -11.35 -27.12
CA ARG A 389 2.62 -10.02 -27.54
C ARG A 389 4.10 -9.85 -27.29
N GLU A 390 4.82 -9.36 -28.30
CA GLU A 390 6.18 -8.86 -28.11
C GLU A 390 6.18 -7.54 -27.34
N LEU A 391 7.06 -7.45 -26.35
CA LEU A 391 7.27 -6.27 -25.52
C LEU A 391 8.78 -5.97 -25.38
N ASP A 392 9.10 -4.70 -25.11
CA ASP A 392 10.43 -4.28 -24.69
C ASP A 392 10.88 -5.07 -23.43
N PRO A 393 12.10 -5.63 -23.39
CA PRO A 393 12.56 -6.48 -22.31
C PRO A 393 12.83 -5.72 -21.00
N ARG A 394 12.91 -4.38 -21.00
CA ARG A 394 13.07 -3.57 -19.78
C ARG A 394 11.83 -3.67 -18.90
N TYR A 395 12.04 -3.75 -17.58
CA TYR A 395 10.92 -3.80 -16.63
C TYR A 395 10.10 -2.51 -16.69
N ARG A 396 8.77 -2.66 -16.58
CA ARG A 396 7.81 -1.55 -16.42
C ARG A 396 6.95 -1.83 -15.20
N MET A 397 6.89 -0.87 -14.28
CA MET A 397 6.10 -0.99 -13.05
C MET A 397 5.04 0.12 -12.99
N LYS A 398 3.87 -0.22 -12.44
CA LYS A 398 2.81 0.74 -12.16
C LYS A 398 3.16 1.56 -10.92
N ALA A 399 2.79 2.84 -10.90
CA ALA A 399 2.95 3.70 -9.73
C ALA A 399 2.32 3.10 -8.47
N GLU A 400 1.14 2.46 -8.58
CA GLU A 400 0.46 1.80 -7.45
C GLU A 400 1.28 0.62 -6.88
N THR A 401 2.06 -0.08 -7.71
CA THR A 401 2.98 -1.13 -7.23
C THR A 401 4.16 -0.52 -6.49
N ILE A 402 4.74 0.58 -7.00
CA ILE A 402 5.88 1.27 -6.37
C ILE A 402 5.46 1.83 -5.00
N VAL A 403 4.32 2.51 -4.93
CA VAL A 403 3.71 3.01 -3.69
C VAL A 403 3.58 1.89 -2.65
N ARG A 404 3.05 0.73 -3.05
CA ARG A 404 2.91 -0.44 -2.16
C ARG A 404 4.25 -1.08 -1.77
N TRP A 405 5.22 -1.15 -2.68
CA TRP A 405 6.54 -1.74 -2.42
C TRP A 405 7.40 -0.90 -1.48
N LEU A 406 7.33 0.43 -1.61
CA LEU A 406 8.02 1.36 -0.71
C LEU A 406 7.17 1.73 0.51
N SER A 407 5.96 1.17 0.65
CA SER A 407 4.99 1.48 1.72
C SER A 407 4.82 2.98 1.93
N ILE A 408 4.49 3.72 0.86
CA ILE A 408 4.30 5.18 0.89
C ILE A 408 2.91 5.51 1.43
N SER A 409 2.83 6.32 2.47
CA SER A 409 1.57 6.81 3.05
C SER A 409 0.99 8.00 2.28
N ASN A 410 -0.30 8.31 2.47
CA ASN A 410 -0.94 9.46 1.81
C ASN A 410 -0.40 10.80 2.33
N GLU A 411 0.04 10.82 3.60
CA GLU A 411 0.67 11.95 4.26
C GLU A 411 2.05 12.21 3.65
N GLU A 412 2.87 11.16 3.46
CA GLU A 412 4.16 11.25 2.76
C GLU A 412 4.02 11.71 1.31
N MET A 413 2.99 11.24 0.59
CA MET A 413 2.72 11.69 -0.79
C MET A 413 2.50 13.20 -0.89
N GLN A 414 1.90 13.80 0.14
CA GLN A 414 1.65 15.24 0.23
C GLN A 414 2.90 15.97 0.74
N ALA A 415 3.47 15.55 1.86
CA ALA A 415 4.60 16.20 2.51
C ALA A 415 5.90 16.16 1.68
N ALA A 416 6.17 15.05 0.99
CA ALA A 416 7.27 14.95 0.02
C ALA A 416 6.90 15.53 -1.36
N GLY A 417 5.66 15.97 -1.58
CA GLY A 417 5.25 16.62 -2.83
C GLY A 417 5.26 15.73 -4.08
N LEU A 418 5.10 14.40 -3.93
CA LEU A 418 5.26 13.42 -5.01
C LEU A 418 4.29 13.69 -6.18
N ARG A 419 4.71 13.48 -7.43
CA ARG A 419 4.00 13.88 -8.66
C ARG A 419 3.23 12.73 -9.33
N VAL A 420 3.81 11.53 -9.33
CA VAL A 420 3.32 10.31 -10.03
C VAL A 420 3.18 9.15 -9.06
N LEU A 421 4.02 9.06 -8.01
CA LEU A 421 3.88 8.10 -6.91
C LEU A 421 2.73 8.48 -5.97
N LEU A 422 1.50 8.39 -6.49
CA LEU A 422 0.27 8.78 -5.83
C LEU A 422 -0.75 7.63 -5.82
N ASP A 423 -1.52 7.54 -4.74
CA ASP A 423 -2.72 6.71 -4.66
C ASP A 423 -3.85 7.23 -5.56
N ALA A 424 -5.04 6.61 -5.51
CA ALA A 424 -6.19 7.02 -6.30
C ALA A 424 -6.84 8.34 -5.80
N SER A 425 -6.84 8.61 -4.50
CA SER A 425 -7.46 9.77 -3.87
C SER A 425 -6.64 11.05 -4.08
N SER A 426 -5.34 11.03 -3.76
CA SER A 426 -4.42 12.16 -3.98
C SER A 426 -4.33 12.54 -5.46
N ARG A 427 -4.38 11.54 -6.34
CA ARG A 427 -4.45 11.74 -7.80
C ARG A 427 -5.77 12.36 -8.24
N ARG A 428 -6.89 12.11 -7.55
CA ARG A 428 -8.17 12.79 -7.80
C ARG A 428 -8.13 14.24 -7.32
N ILE A 429 -7.62 14.48 -6.11
CA ILE A 429 -7.47 15.81 -5.50
C ILE A 429 -6.61 16.71 -6.41
N ARG A 430 -5.37 16.31 -6.74
CA ARG A 430 -4.49 17.07 -7.63
C ARG A 430 -5.07 17.30 -9.03
N ASN A 431 -5.87 16.40 -9.58
CA ASN A 431 -6.56 16.63 -10.86
C ASN A 431 -7.67 17.69 -10.74
N VAL A 432 -8.38 17.76 -9.62
CA VAL A 432 -9.35 18.82 -9.34
C VAL A 432 -8.64 20.17 -9.15
N GLU A 433 -7.56 20.20 -8.37
CA GLU A 433 -6.73 21.41 -8.16
C GLU A 433 -6.12 21.92 -9.45
N ALA A 434 -5.46 21.06 -10.24
CA ALA A 434 -4.90 21.43 -11.53
C ALA A 434 -5.98 21.89 -12.52
N CYS A 435 -7.21 21.36 -12.44
CA CYS A 435 -8.34 21.89 -13.21
C CYS A 435 -8.85 23.24 -12.68
N ARG A 436 -8.85 23.48 -11.36
CA ARG A 436 -9.19 24.77 -10.75
C ARG A 436 -8.17 25.85 -11.12
N ALA A 437 -6.87 25.55 -10.98
CA ALA A 437 -5.78 26.46 -11.35
C ALA A 437 -5.74 26.76 -12.85
N ARG A 438 -5.92 25.74 -13.72
CA ARG A 438 -6.01 25.94 -15.17
C ARG A 438 -7.26 26.75 -15.56
N ARG A 439 -8.40 26.55 -14.90
CA ARG A 439 -9.59 27.40 -15.11
C ARG A 439 -9.30 28.85 -14.74
N LEU A 440 -8.68 29.09 -13.58
CA LEU A 440 -8.28 30.43 -13.13
C LEU A 440 -7.31 31.11 -14.12
N LYS A 441 -6.25 30.41 -14.55
CA LYS A 441 -5.29 30.90 -15.55
C LYS A 441 -5.94 31.19 -16.91
N ASN A 442 -6.98 30.45 -17.27
CA ASN A 442 -7.77 30.66 -18.49
C ASN A 442 -8.94 31.65 -18.27
N GLY A 443 -8.82 32.59 -17.32
CA GLY A 443 -9.78 33.69 -17.13
C GLY A 443 -11.13 33.31 -16.49
N ALA A 444 -11.31 32.08 -16.01
CA ALA A 444 -12.56 31.68 -15.37
C ALA A 444 -12.68 32.27 -13.96
N THR A 445 -13.43 33.37 -13.84
CA THR A 445 -13.83 33.97 -12.56
C THR A 445 -14.49 32.96 -11.62
N SER A 446 -14.22 33.07 -10.31
CA SER A 446 -14.64 32.09 -9.32
C SER A 446 -16.16 32.09 -9.13
N HIS A 447 -16.71 31.04 -8.53
CA HIS A 447 -18.14 31.02 -8.19
C HIS A 447 -18.50 32.15 -7.21
N GLU A 448 -17.55 32.56 -6.35
CA GLU A 448 -17.73 33.63 -5.37
C GLU A 448 -17.67 35.01 -6.03
N THR A 449 -16.75 35.28 -6.96
CA THR A 449 -16.74 36.59 -7.66
C THR A 449 -17.98 36.72 -8.55
N LYS A 450 -18.36 35.67 -9.29
CA LYS A 450 -19.62 35.60 -10.05
C LYS A 450 -20.88 35.67 -9.19
N ARG A 451 -20.76 35.51 -7.87
CA ARG A 451 -21.86 35.68 -6.90
C ARG A 451 -21.85 37.10 -6.33
N ALA A 452 -20.69 37.65 -5.98
CA ALA A 452 -20.53 39.03 -5.55
C ALA A 452 -20.97 40.03 -6.66
N GLU A 453 -20.63 39.76 -7.91
CA GLU A 453 -21.08 40.50 -9.10
C GLU A 453 -22.61 40.45 -9.23
N ARG A 454 -23.24 39.28 -9.08
CA ARG A 454 -24.71 39.13 -9.05
C ARG A 454 -25.36 39.85 -7.88
N ILE A 455 -24.73 39.87 -6.70
CA ILE A 455 -25.24 40.59 -5.53
C ILE A 455 -25.16 42.11 -5.75
N LYS A 456 -24.09 42.62 -6.38
CA LYS A 456 -23.99 44.04 -6.80
C LYS A 456 -25.09 44.38 -7.83
N LEU A 457 -25.23 43.55 -8.86
CA LEU A 457 -26.26 43.69 -9.91
C LEU A 457 -27.67 43.68 -9.32
N GLY A 458 -27.97 42.73 -8.42
CA GLY A 458 -29.27 42.59 -7.78
C GLY A 458 -29.62 43.75 -6.85
N LYS A 459 -28.63 44.35 -6.18
CA LYS A 459 -28.81 45.58 -5.39
C LYS A 459 -29.15 46.78 -6.27
N ARG A 460 -28.43 46.98 -7.38
CA ARG A 460 -28.76 48.05 -8.35
C ARG A 460 -30.14 47.83 -8.98
N ALA A 461 -30.46 46.61 -9.36
CA ALA A 461 -31.77 46.27 -9.93
C ALA A 461 -32.93 46.44 -8.93
N LEU A 462 -32.73 46.12 -7.64
CA LEU A 462 -33.72 46.40 -6.60
C LEU A 462 -33.99 47.89 -6.39
N TRP A 463 -32.99 48.75 -6.60
CA TRP A 463 -33.15 50.20 -6.51
C TRP A 463 -34.00 50.74 -7.68
N LEU A 464 -33.68 50.35 -8.92
CA LEU A 464 -34.44 50.75 -10.11
C LEU A 464 -35.88 50.19 -10.12
N VAL A 465 -36.09 48.96 -9.63
CA VAL A 465 -37.44 48.40 -9.46
C VAL A 465 -38.24 49.12 -8.36
N ARG A 466 -37.58 49.71 -7.35
CA ARG A 466 -38.25 50.59 -6.37
C ARG A 466 -38.66 51.92 -7.00
N ASP A 467 -37.91 52.40 -7.98
CA ASP A 467 -38.18 53.63 -8.76
C ASP A 467 -39.26 53.43 -9.85
N GLY A 468 -39.96 52.29 -9.82
CA GLY A 468 -41.10 51.99 -10.71
C GLY A 468 -40.76 51.24 -11.99
N LEU A 469 -39.48 51.03 -12.32
CA LEU A 469 -39.10 50.33 -13.55
C LEU A 469 -39.42 48.83 -13.48
N THR A 470 -40.02 48.30 -14.55
CA THR A 470 -40.22 46.85 -14.68
C THR A 470 -38.89 46.13 -14.85
N ARG A 471 -38.83 44.84 -14.48
CA ARG A 471 -37.62 44.00 -14.64
C ARG A 471 -37.09 43.97 -16.08
N LYS A 472 -37.97 44.08 -17.07
CA LYS A 472 -37.64 44.18 -18.50
C LYS A 472 -36.94 45.50 -18.83
N GLN A 473 -37.45 46.64 -18.34
CA GLN A 473 -36.80 47.95 -18.51
C GLN A 473 -35.42 47.99 -17.81
N VAL A 474 -35.32 47.48 -16.58
CA VAL A 474 -34.04 47.38 -15.84
C VAL A 474 -33.03 46.47 -16.55
N ALA A 475 -33.50 45.41 -17.21
CA ALA A 475 -32.65 44.55 -18.04
C ALA A 475 -32.11 45.29 -19.26
N THR A 476 -32.95 46.07 -19.95
CA THR A 476 -32.55 46.94 -21.08
C THR A 476 -31.56 48.02 -20.64
N GLU A 477 -31.83 48.76 -19.55
CA GLU A 477 -30.97 49.85 -19.04
C GLU A 477 -29.58 49.35 -18.64
N ILE A 478 -29.49 48.17 -18.00
CA ILE A 478 -28.22 47.60 -17.55
C ILE A 478 -27.52 46.78 -18.66
N GLY A 479 -28.17 46.56 -19.81
CA GLY A 479 -27.60 45.81 -20.93
C GLY A 479 -27.44 44.31 -20.68
N VAL A 480 -28.38 43.69 -19.94
CA VAL A 480 -28.34 42.28 -19.54
C VAL A 480 -29.69 41.59 -19.76
N SER A 481 -29.75 40.25 -19.66
CA SER A 481 -31.03 39.53 -19.82
C SER A 481 -31.92 39.62 -18.58
N GLU A 482 -33.24 39.70 -18.79
CA GLU A 482 -34.24 39.74 -17.72
C GLU A 482 -34.14 38.54 -16.77
N GLY A 483 -33.85 37.35 -17.30
CA GLY A 483 -33.60 36.15 -16.51
C GLY A 483 -32.33 36.20 -15.63
N LEU A 484 -31.36 37.07 -15.93
CA LEU A 484 -30.22 37.35 -15.06
C LEU A 484 -30.60 38.37 -13.97
N ILE A 485 -31.36 39.43 -14.31
CA ILE A 485 -31.92 40.39 -13.34
C ILE A 485 -32.79 39.68 -12.31
N GLY A 486 -33.71 38.81 -12.74
CA GLY A 486 -34.58 38.04 -11.84
C GLY A 486 -33.78 37.17 -10.85
N LYS A 487 -32.74 36.47 -11.33
CA LYS A 487 -31.84 35.66 -10.49
C LYS A 487 -31.00 36.52 -9.54
N ALA A 488 -30.54 37.69 -9.98
CA ALA A 488 -29.75 38.61 -9.16
C ALA A 488 -30.58 39.23 -8.02
N ILE A 489 -31.81 39.67 -8.31
CA ILE A 489 -32.76 40.18 -7.31
C ILE A 489 -33.09 39.09 -6.28
N GLU A 490 -33.39 37.88 -6.75
CA GLU A 490 -33.71 36.73 -5.88
C GLU A 490 -32.53 36.32 -4.98
N GLU A 491 -31.31 36.33 -5.51
CA GLU A 491 -30.11 36.04 -4.71
C GLU A 491 -29.84 37.10 -3.64
N VAL A 492 -30.12 38.38 -3.92
CA VAL A 492 -30.06 39.45 -2.91
C VAL A 492 -31.17 39.31 -1.86
N ARG A 493 -32.42 39.03 -2.27
CA ARG A 493 -33.54 38.77 -1.35
C ARG A 493 -33.21 37.67 -0.35
N ARG A 494 -32.67 36.54 -0.82
CA ARG A 494 -32.21 35.44 0.06
C ARG A 494 -31.14 35.90 1.05
N THR A 495 -30.16 36.70 0.64
CA THR A 495 -29.17 37.24 1.59
C THR A 495 -29.79 38.18 2.61
N MET A 496 -30.78 39.00 2.24
CA MET A 496 -31.51 39.84 3.19
C MET A 496 -32.32 39.01 4.19
N THR A 497 -33.08 38.01 3.73
CA THR A 497 -33.84 37.10 4.60
C THR A 497 -32.94 36.36 5.60
N SER A 498 -31.80 35.83 5.16
CA SER A 498 -30.84 35.19 6.06
C SER A 498 -30.20 36.17 7.05
N THR A 499 -29.94 37.43 6.65
CA THR A 499 -29.48 38.47 7.58
C THR A 499 -30.55 38.80 8.62
N SER A 500 -31.81 38.96 8.23
CA SER A 500 -32.93 39.18 9.17
C SER A 500 -33.13 38.01 10.11
N GLN A 501 -33.09 36.76 9.62
CA GLN A 501 -33.19 35.56 10.47
C GLN A 501 -32.02 35.45 11.47
N ASN A 502 -30.80 35.80 11.05
CA ASN A 502 -29.64 35.85 11.95
C ASN A 502 -29.71 37.01 12.94
N ALA A 503 -30.31 38.16 12.56
CA ALA A 503 -30.57 39.27 13.47
C ALA A 503 -31.59 38.86 14.54
N SER A 504 -32.75 38.33 14.14
CA SER A 504 -33.79 37.87 15.08
C SER A 504 -33.34 36.69 15.96
N ASN A 505 -32.47 35.80 15.46
CA ASN A 505 -31.82 34.79 16.31
C ASN A 505 -30.85 35.43 17.32
N THR A 506 -30.06 36.43 16.91
CA THR A 506 -29.19 37.18 17.83
C THR A 506 -30.01 37.91 18.87
N GLU A 507 -31.10 38.60 18.49
CA GLU A 507 -32.04 39.24 19.42
C GLU A 507 -32.68 38.22 20.37
N ALA A 508 -33.16 37.07 19.87
CA ALA A 508 -33.75 36.03 20.72
C ALA A 508 -32.74 35.44 21.71
N ILE A 509 -31.47 35.28 21.29
CA ILE A 509 -30.37 34.87 22.17
C ILE A 509 -30.11 35.97 23.22
N THR A 510 -30.01 37.24 22.82
CA THR A 510 -29.76 38.37 23.74
C THR A 510 -30.92 38.55 24.73
N ILE A 511 -32.17 38.52 24.28
CA ILE A 511 -33.36 38.58 25.15
C ILE A 511 -33.36 37.40 26.14
N ARG A 512 -33.01 36.19 25.70
CA ARG A 512 -32.87 35.04 26.60
C ARG A 512 -31.72 35.21 27.60
N HIS A 513 -30.65 35.89 27.22
CA HIS A 513 -29.47 36.14 28.06
C HIS A 513 -29.66 37.30 29.06
N VAL A 514 -30.58 38.22 28.78
CA VAL A 514 -30.89 39.41 29.62
C VAL A 514 -32.15 39.20 30.48
N TYR A 515 -33.17 38.51 29.96
CA TYR A 515 -34.47 38.31 30.63
C TYR A 515 -34.75 36.83 30.98
N GLY A 516 -33.73 35.96 30.94
CA GLY A 516 -33.81 34.55 31.37
C GLY A 516 -34.72 33.63 30.54
N GLY A 517 -35.39 34.17 29.50
CA GLY A 517 -36.41 33.47 28.71
C GLY A 517 -37.81 34.06 28.79
N TYR A 518 -38.04 35.07 29.63
CA TYR A 518 -39.30 35.83 29.65
C TYR A 518 -39.32 36.90 28.55
N SER A 519 -40.44 37.03 27.84
CA SER A 519 -40.65 38.10 26.87
C SER A 519 -41.12 39.38 27.58
N PRO A 520 -40.58 40.57 27.24
CA PRO A 520 -41.02 41.82 27.86
C PRO A 520 -42.49 42.14 27.51
N PRO A 521 -43.27 42.68 28.47
CA PRO A 521 -44.69 42.97 28.26
C PRO A 521 -44.90 44.09 27.24
N LYS A 522 -45.87 43.91 26.33
CA LYS A 522 -46.25 44.91 25.33
C LYS A 522 -47.27 45.90 25.90
N GLY A 523 -46.78 46.97 26.50
CA GLY A 523 -47.62 48.10 26.93
C GLY A 523 -46.78 49.17 27.64
N GLY A 524 -46.61 50.34 27.02
CA GLY A 524 -45.94 51.47 27.66
C GLY A 524 -46.89 52.20 28.60
N MET A 525 -46.46 52.46 29.83
CA MET A 525 -47.12 53.32 30.82
C MET A 525 -46.06 54.20 31.53
N PRO A 526 -46.45 55.31 32.18
CA PRO A 526 -45.82 56.60 31.90
C PRO A 526 -44.66 56.98 32.82
N VAL A 527 -43.96 58.06 32.43
CA VAL A 527 -42.84 58.67 33.14
C VAL A 527 -43.35 59.66 34.21
N PRO A 528 -42.97 59.52 35.50
CA PRO A 528 -42.90 60.61 36.46
C PRO A 528 -41.52 61.29 36.38
N GLY A 529 -41.46 62.62 36.44
CA GLY A 529 -40.20 63.37 36.32
C GLY A 529 -39.33 63.36 37.59
N GLY A 530 -38.01 63.47 37.42
CA GLY A 530 -37.04 63.52 38.53
C GLY A 530 -35.59 63.78 38.10
N THR A 531 -35.29 65.06 37.82
CA THR A 531 -33.94 65.71 37.85
C THR A 531 -32.66 64.88 37.59
N GLY A 532 -31.91 65.19 36.52
CA GLY A 532 -30.47 64.85 36.46
C GLY A 532 -29.86 64.63 35.07
N CYS A 533 -29.79 65.65 34.21
CA CYS A 533 -29.14 65.54 32.89
C CYS A 533 -27.84 66.35 32.81
N SER A 534 -26.73 65.69 32.45
CA SER A 534 -25.53 66.29 31.85
C SER A 534 -24.87 65.29 30.90
N HIS A 535 -24.63 65.70 29.65
CA HIS A 535 -23.93 64.89 28.64
C HIS A 535 -22.40 65.00 28.79
N PRO A 536 -21.66 64.02 28.23
CA PRO A 536 -20.44 64.29 27.47
C PRO A 536 -20.72 64.22 25.95
N ALA A 537 -20.03 65.06 25.17
CA ALA A 537 -20.30 65.28 23.74
C ALA A 537 -19.17 64.79 22.80
N ARG A 538 -19.26 65.19 21.52
CA ARG A 538 -18.54 64.66 20.35
C ARG A 538 -17.10 65.20 20.13
N GLN A 539 -16.26 64.30 19.60
CA GLN A 539 -15.32 64.48 18.45
C GLN A 539 -13.99 65.27 18.55
N ASN A 540 -13.00 64.65 17.86
CA ASN A 540 -11.94 65.21 16.99
C ASN A 540 -10.53 65.62 17.50
N GLN A 541 -9.54 64.89 16.97
CA GLN A 541 -8.22 65.29 16.42
C GLN A 541 -7.48 66.55 16.96
N LYS A 542 -6.22 66.38 17.43
CA LYS A 542 -4.99 66.58 16.62
C LYS A 542 -3.65 66.36 17.38
N ARG A 543 -2.70 65.70 16.67
CA ARG A 543 -1.22 65.91 16.57
C ARG A 543 -0.29 66.05 17.79
N HIS A 544 0.77 65.21 17.77
CA HIS A 544 2.19 65.41 18.15
C HIS A 544 2.60 65.89 19.56
N ILE A 545 3.53 65.15 20.21
CA ILE A 545 4.99 65.43 20.30
C ILE A 545 5.67 64.25 21.05
N ASP A 546 6.89 63.86 20.64
CA ASP A 546 7.85 62.95 21.32
C ASP A 546 8.80 63.80 22.22
N PRO A 547 9.44 63.33 23.32
CA PRO A 547 10.34 62.15 23.28
C PRO A 547 10.67 61.37 24.60
N SER A 548 11.58 60.39 24.43
CA SER A 548 12.71 59.97 25.31
C SER A 548 12.51 59.29 26.69
N ASP A 549 13.26 58.18 26.80
CA ASP A 549 14.10 57.71 27.93
C ASP A 549 13.53 57.09 29.23
N GLY A 550 14.25 56.04 29.67
CA GLY A 550 14.18 55.43 31.01
C GLY A 550 13.08 54.36 31.22
N GLY A 551 13.32 53.25 31.90
CA GLY A 551 14.59 52.72 32.43
C GLY A 551 14.39 51.71 33.57
N THR A 552 15.30 50.73 33.66
CA THR A 552 15.62 49.93 34.87
C THR A 552 14.55 48.96 35.44
N ALA A 553 14.97 47.70 35.53
CA ALA A 553 14.28 46.55 36.13
C ALA A 553 13.97 46.67 37.64
N LEU A 554 13.19 45.71 38.20
CA LEU A 554 13.67 44.80 39.26
C LEU A 554 12.68 43.69 39.70
N ARG A 555 13.27 42.64 40.30
CA ARG A 555 12.74 41.69 41.33
C ARG A 555 11.69 40.61 40.96
N GLN A 556 12.16 39.36 41.08
CA GLN A 556 11.39 38.18 41.50
C GLN A 556 11.07 38.19 43.01
N PRO A 557 10.18 37.30 43.50
CA PRO A 557 10.60 36.19 44.40
C PRO A 557 10.58 34.81 43.69
N LYS A 558 11.49 33.85 43.92
CA LYS A 558 11.68 32.95 45.11
C LYS A 558 10.41 32.19 45.52
N THR A 559 10.37 30.90 45.90
CA THR A 559 11.28 29.69 45.97
C THR A 559 10.31 28.48 46.17
N LEU A 560 10.58 27.16 46.11
CA LEU A 560 11.70 26.24 46.47
C LEU A 560 11.70 25.05 45.45
N ALA A 561 12.70 24.16 45.25
CA ALA A 561 13.94 23.74 45.96
C ALA A 561 13.87 22.46 46.84
N ALA A 562 14.22 21.30 46.24
CA ALA A 562 14.84 20.07 46.81
C ALA A 562 15.32 19.19 45.61
N LEU A 563 16.61 18.85 45.39
CA LEU A 563 17.55 17.95 46.12
C LEU A 563 17.18 16.47 46.02
N GLY A 564 18.03 15.49 45.65
CA GLY A 564 19.44 15.40 45.12
C GLY A 564 19.62 14.01 44.44
N SER A 565 20.75 13.46 43.99
CA SER A 565 22.21 13.79 43.86
C SER A 565 22.70 13.23 42.47
N GLU A 566 23.84 13.52 41.84
CA GLU A 566 25.30 13.38 42.14
C GLU A 566 25.76 11.93 42.47
N THR A 567 26.91 11.42 41.97
CA THR A 567 28.18 12.07 41.53
C THR A 567 28.84 11.55 40.21
N ASP A 568 29.88 12.26 39.74
CA ASP A 568 30.70 12.02 38.52
C ASP A 568 31.82 10.94 38.63
N LEU A 569 32.52 10.66 37.50
CA LEU A 569 33.99 10.92 37.35
C LEU A 569 34.58 10.56 35.95
N ARG A 570 35.69 11.22 35.55
CA ARG A 570 36.47 11.09 34.27
C ARG A 570 37.78 11.92 34.37
N PRO A 571 38.77 11.88 33.43
CA PRO A 571 39.19 10.91 32.40
C PRO A 571 40.58 10.32 32.81
N PRO A 572 41.76 10.43 32.13
CA PRO A 572 42.22 10.36 30.71
C PRO A 572 43.11 9.08 30.45
N THR A 573 44.22 8.93 29.68
CA THR A 573 45.12 9.78 28.85
C THR A 573 45.94 8.96 27.80
N ALA A 574 46.47 9.62 26.76
CA ALA A 574 47.75 9.39 26.02
C ALA A 574 48.13 8.07 25.26
N ALA A 575 48.02 8.13 23.92
CA ALA A 575 49.07 7.97 22.88
C ALA A 575 50.01 6.73 22.72
N LYS A 576 50.12 6.21 21.46
CA LYS A 576 51.38 6.07 20.66
C LYS A 576 51.21 5.50 19.22
N GLN A 577 52.17 5.80 18.34
CA GLN A 577 52.58 5.14 17.06
C GLN A 577 54.13 4.91 17.14
N PRO A 578 54.95 4.62 16.09
CA PRO A 578 54.79 4.17 14.67
C PRO A 578 55.72 2.92 14.40
N PRO A 579 56.55 2.72 13.33
CA PRO A 579 56.58 3.16 11.91
C PRO A 579 56.94 2.07 10.82
N THR A 580 56.85 2.47 9.53
CA THR A 580 57.67 2.09 8.32
C THR A 580 57.68 0.68 7.66
N GLY A 581 57.76 0.71 6.32
CA GLY A 581 58.16 -0.36 5.40
C GLY A 581 58.20 0.11 3.93
N GLN A 582 59.26 -0.18 3.16
CA GLN A 582 59.53 0.30 1.79
C GLN A 582 58.91 -0.63 0.70
N GLN A 583 58.31 -0.11 -0.39
CA GLN A 583 58.90 0.43 -1.64
C GLN A 583 59.67 -0.61 -2.48
N MET A 584 59.24 -0.83 -3.74
CA MET A 584 60.05 -1.31 -4.87
C MET A 584 59.29 -1.12 -6.20
N ASP A 585 59.96 -0.56 -7.21
CA ASP A 585 59.49 -0.49 -8.60
C ASP A 585 59.81 -1.79 -9.36
N VAL A 586 58.93 -2.21 -10.28
CA VAL A 586 59.34 -3.00 -11.46
C VAL A 586 58.59 -2.49 -12.69
N LYS A 587 59.31 -1.79 -13.57
CA LYS A 587 58.90 -1.61 -14.98
C LYS A 587 59.17 -2.91 -15.73
N GLN A 588 58.26 -3.32 -16.62
CA GLN A 588 58.68 -3.86 -17.91
C GLN A 588 57.57 -3.74 -18.96
N ASN A 589 57.86 -2.98 -20.02
CA ASN A 589 57.18 -3.14 -21.30
C ASN A 589 57.70 -4.43 -21.95
N LEU A 590 56.85 -5.18 -22.63
CA LEU A 590 57.28 -6.03 -23.74
C LEU A 590 56.23 -5.96 -24.86
N SER A 591 56.71 -5.64 -26.06
CA SER A 591 55.92 -5.37 -27.25
C SER A 591 56.32 -6.31 -28.38
N CYS A 592 55.34 -6.95 -29.04
CA CYS A 592 55.30 -7.39 -30.44
C CYS A 592 53.86 -7.92 -30.68
N SER A 593 53.12 -7.67 -31.78
CA SER A 593 53.44 -7.78 -33.22
C SER A 593 53.59 -9.23 -33.71
N SER A 594 53.24 -9.63 -34.95
CA SER A 594 52.23 -9.11 -35.90
C SER A 594 52.09 -10.04 -37.12
N SER A 595 50.86 -10.36 -37.57
CA SER A 595 50.51 -10.90 -38.91
C SER A 595 48.97 -11.04 -39.00
N ARG A 596 48.27 -10.60 -40.06
CA ARG A 596 48.06 -11.23 -41.41
C ARG A 596 47.40 -12.62 -41.33
N THR A 597 46.32 -12.95 -42.06
CA THR A 597 45.68 -12.36 -43.26
C THR A 597 44.15 -12.52 -43.22
N ASP A 598 43.36 -11.50 -43.56
CA ASP A 598 42.66 -11.30 -44.86
C ASP A 598 41.58 -12.35 -45.23
N ARG A 599 40.30 -11.99 -45.08
CA ARG A 599 39.30 -11.76 -46.15
C ARG A 599 37.94 -11.39 -45.53
N GLY A 600 37.19 -10.49 -46.16
CA GLY A 600 35.93 -9.95 -45.61
C GLY A 600 34.71 -10.19 -46.48
N ASP A 601 33.56 -9.70 -46.01
CA ASP A 601 32.40 -9.38 -46.86
C ASP A 601 31.68 -8.12 -46.31
N GLY A 602 31.05 -7.35 -47.19
CA GLY A 602 30.64 -5.97 -46.95
C GLY A 602 29.22 -5.80 -46.43
N ARG A 603 29.07 -5.27 -45.21
CA ARG A 603 27.85 -4.57 -44.78
C ARG A 603 28.22 -3.28 -44.07
N ARG A 604 27.49 -2.18 -44.37
CA ARG A 604 27.73 -0.87 -43.76
C ARG A 604 27.51 -0.94 -42.25
N VAL A 605 28.60 -0.95 -41.49
CA VAL A 605 28.57 -0.56 -40.08
C VAL A 605 28.26 0.93 -40.04
N LEU A 606 27.10 1.31 -39.50
CA LEU A 606 26.87 2.70 -39.10
C LEU A 606 27.76 2.97 -37.89
N ASP A 607 28.61 3.99 -38.03
CA ASP A 607 29.66 4.28 -37.07
C ASP A 607 29.08 4.61 -35.68
N ALA A 608 29.42 3.78 -34.69
CA ALA A 608 28.88 3.87 -33.34
C ALA A 608 29.66 4.86 -32.43
N SER A 609 30.68 5.54 -32.96
CA SER A 609 31.57 6.43 -32.21
C SER A 609 30.98 7.79 -31.83
N THR A 610 29.91 8.24 -32.50
CA THR A 610 29.51 9.67 -32.48
C THR A 610 28.45 10.05 -31.43
N THR A 611 27.95 9.12 -30.61
CA THR A 611 26.86 9.39 -29.65
C THR A 611 27.27 9.52 -28.18
N GLU A 612 28.52 9.22 -27.80
CA GLU A 612 28.94 9.30 -26.39
C GLU A 612 29.24 10.73 -25.92
N SER A 613 29.72 11.62 -26.78
CA SER A 613 30.18 12.97 -26.39
C SER A 613 29.06 13.95 -25.99
N THR A 614 27.80 13.69 -26.35
CA THR A 614 26.67 14.60 -26.10
C THR A 614 25.66 14.11 -25.07
N TRP A 615 25.85 12.92 -24.49
CA TRP A 615 24.88 12.38 -23.55
C TRP A 615 25.00 13.00 -22.15
N MET A 616 24.16 14.00 -21.85
CA MET A 616 24.08 14.55 -20.51
C MET A 616 23.27 13.64 -19.57
N PRO A 617 23.74 13.37 -18.33
CA PRO A 617 23.01 12.56 -17.37
C PRO A 617 21.65 13.17 -17.00
N PRO A 618 20.63 12.38 -16.60
CA PRO A 618 19.30 12.91 -16.30
C PRO A 618 19.33 13.94 -15.16
N ARG A 619 18.37 14.88 -15.11
CA ARG A 619 18.37 15.99 -14.14
C ARG A 619 18.45 15.57 -12.67
N PHE A 620 18.01 14.35 -12.32
CA PHE A 620 18.09 13.86 -10.95
C PHE A 620 19.53 13.55 -10.49
N LEU A 621 20.44 13.16 -11.41
CA LEU A 621 21.88 12.97 -11.14
C LEU A 621 22.71 14.25 -11.30
N ARG A 622 22.11 15.37 -11.71
CA ARG A 622 22.75 16.69 -11.81
C ARG A 622 22.48 17.59 -10.60
N ARG A 623 21.98 17.02 -9.50
CA ARG A 623 21.71 17.73 -8.23
C ARG A 623 22.67 17.38 -7.10
N THR A 624 23.62 16.49 -7.35
CA THR A 624 24.73 16.14 -6.46
C THR A 624 25.97 16.90 -6.90
N GLY A 625 26.10 18.13 -6.40
CA GLY A 625 27.21 19.06 -6.64
C GLY A 625 27.06 20.23 -5.69
#